data_AF-A0A4Y2LX19-F1
#
_entry.id   AF-A0A4Y2LX19-F1
#
_cell.length_a   1.000
_cell.length_b   1.000
_cell.length_c   1.000
_cell.angle_alpha   90.00
_cell.angle_beta   90.00
_cell.angle_gamma   90.00
#
_symmetry.space_group_name_H-M   'P 1'
#
loop_
_entity.id
_entity.type
_entity.pdbx_description
1 polymer ?
#
loop_
_entity_poly.entity_id
_entity_poly.type
_entity_poly.pdbx_seq_one_letter_code
_entity_poly.pdbx_strand_id
1 'polypeptide(L)'
;MSSFNALKFDNLALRKLPIDPIDRNYVRTVNGACFSKVDPTPVRNPKLVAYSSSALSLLDISANESELEELVEYFSGNKILPGSEPAAHCYCGHQFGYFSGQLGDGAVMCVSSVALI
;
A
#
# COMPACT_ATOMS: atom_id res chain seq x y z
N MET A 1 -17.02 1.99 15.96
CA MET A 1 -16.45 2.71 14.81
C MET A 1 -15.04 3.10 15.18
N SER A 2 -14.09 2.74 14.34
CA SER A 2 -12.67 2.75 14.63
C SER A 2 -12.00 3.87 13.84
N SER A 3 -11.02 4.55 14.44
CA SER A 3 -10.15 5.51 13.73
C SER A 3 -9.09 4.77 12.92
N PHE A 4 -8.50 5.40 11.90
CA PHE A 4 -7.34 4.86 11.18
C PHE A 4 -6.21 4.38 12.11
N ASN A 5 -5.99 5.05 13.24
CA ASN A 5 -4.98 4.67 14.24
C ASN A 5 -5.31 3.36 14.99
N ALA A 6 -6.56 2.89 14.93
CA ALA A 6 -7.01 1.66 15.55
C ALA A 6 -7.01 0.45 14.60
N LEU A 7 -6.71 0.66 13.31
CA LEU A 7 -6.58 -0.43 12.35
C LEU A 7 -5.49 -1.40 12.80
N LYS A 8 -5.77 -2.70 12.69
CA LYS A 8 -4.78 -3.75 12.93
C LYS A 8 -4.33 -4.31 11.60
N PHE A 9 -3.03 -4.28 11.35
CA PHE A 9 -2.44 -4.87 10.16
C PHE A 9 -1.87 -6.24 10.45
N ASP A 10 -2.08 -7.19 9.53
CA ASP A 10 -1.48 -8.52 9.63
C ASP A 10 -0.15 -8.61 8.89
N ASN A 11 0.12 -7.81 7.86
CA ASN A 11 1.38 -7.86 7.08
C ASN A 11 1.77 -9.30 6.63
N LEU A 12 0.80 -10.22 6.47
CA LEU A 12 1.06 -11.66 6.34
C LEU A 12 1.94 -12.00 5.14
N ALA A 13 1.66 -11.36 3.99
CA ALA A 13 2.43 -11.54 2.77
C ALA A 13 3.91 -11.25 3.01
N LEU A 14 4.22 -10.17 3.74
CA LEU A 14 5.61 -9.77 3.99
C LEU A 14 6.33 -10.67 4.99
N ARG A 15 5.61 -11.30 5.91
CA ARG A 15 6.18 -12.26 6.86
C ARG A 15 6.38 -13.66 6.26
N LYS A 16 5.64 -14.02 5.21
CA LYS A 16 5.60 -15.38 4.67
C LYS A 16 6.30 -15.53 3.32
N LEU A 17 6.46 -14.44 2.58
CA LEU A 17 7.03 -14.47 1.24
C LEU A 17 8.44 -13.84 1.23
N PRO A 18 9.32 -14.26 0.31
CA PRO A 18 10.65 -13.69 0.17
C PRO A 18 10.63 -12.17 0.00
N ILE A 19 11.39 -11.47 0.83
CA ILE A 19 11.57 -10.01 0.79
C ILE A 19 12.94 -9.68 0.25
N ASP A 20 12.99 -8.64 -0.57
CA ASP A 20 14.23 -8.12 -1.10
C ASP A 20 15.11 -7.56 0.03
N PRO A 21 16.39 -7.97 0.14
CA PRO A 21 17.29 -7.45 1.17
C PRO A 21 17.75 -6.00 0.92
N ILE A 22 17.48 -5.42 -0.26
CA ILE A 22 17.86 -4.05 -0.58
C ILE A 22 16.70 -3.10 -0.25
N ASP A 23 16.86 -2.33 0.83
CA ASP A 23 15.86 -1.36 1.31
C ASP A 23 15.86 -0.02 0.55
N ARG A 24 16.81 0.19 -0.38
CA ARG A 24 16.87 1.44 -1.15
C ARG A 24 15.78 1.48 -2.21
N ASN A 25 14.95 2.52 -2.20
CA ASN A 25 13.89 2.75 -3.18
C ASN A 25 14.45 3.40 -4.47
N TYR A 26 14.73 2.58 -5.49
CA TYR A 26 15.14 3.00 -6.83
C TYR A 26 14.82 1.93 -7.86
N VAL A 27 14.79 2.30 -9.15
CA VAL A 27 14.51 1.38 -10.25
C VAL A 27 15.66 0.40 -10.46
N ARG A 28 15.36 -0.91 -10.39
CA ARG A 28 16.30 -2.00 -10.63
C ARG A 28 15.56 -3.32 -10.89
N THR A 29 16.31 -4.33 -11.29
CA THR A 29 15.83 -5.72 -11.28
C THR A 29 15.88 -6.29 -9.86
N VAL A 30 14.79 -6.90 -9.42
CA VAL A 30 14.62 -7.59 -8.13
C VAL A 30 14.77 -9.09 -8.35
N ASN A 31 15.68 -9.75 -7.64
CA ASN A 31 15.93 -11.19 -7.84
C ASN A 31 15.65 -11.96 -6.56
N GLY A 32 14.98 -13.12 -6.69
CA GLY A 32 14.73 -14.03 -5.56
C GLY A 32 13.78 -13.50 -4.49
N ALA A 33 13.03 -12.43 -4.78
CA ALA A 33 12.09 -11.82 -3.85
C ALA A 33 10.70 -11.65 -4.49
N CYS A 34 9.66 -11.75 -3.68
CA CYS A 34 8.29 -11.42 -4.07
C CYS A 34 7.99 -9.93 -3.85
N PHE A 35 8.59 -9.30 -2.83
CA PHE A 35 8.32 -7.90 -2.50
C PHE A 35 9.61 -7.13 -2.20
N SER A 36 9.62 -5.84 -2.50
CA SER A 36 10.59 -4.88 -1.98
C SER A 36 9.88 -3.91 -1.04
N LYS A 37 10.49 -3.58 0.10
CA LYS A 37 9.98 -2.52 0.97
C LYS A 37 10.17 -1.18 0.26
N VAL A 38 9.14 -0.34 0.29
CA VAL A 38 9.15 0.98 -0.35
C VAL A 38 8.46 1.99 0.54
N ASP A 39 8.91 3.24 0.47
CA ASP A 39 8.18 4.36 1.05
C ASP A 39 7.42 5.12 -0.05
N PRO A 40 6.21 5.65 0.25
CA PRO A 40 5.51 6.54 -0.65
C PRO A 40 6.31 7.82 -0.89
N THR A 41 6.07 8.43 -2.04
CA THR A 41 6.56 9.77 -2.33
C THR A 41 5.47 10.78 -1.98
N PRO A 42 5.67 11.67 -0.98
CA PRO A 42 4.64 12.64 -0.59
C PRO A 42 4.27 13.61 -1.71
N VAL A 43 3.02 14.04 -1.72
CA VAL A 43 2.46 14.98 -2.70
C VAL A 43 2.11 16.32 -2.06
N ARG A 44 2.07 17.37 -2.89
CA ARG A 44 1.74 18.73 -2.46
C ARG A 44 0.23 18.97 -2.51
N ASN A 45 -0.32 19.54 -1.42
CA ASN A 45 -1.70 19.99 -1.32
C ASN A 45 -2.75 18.93 -1.77
N PRO A 46 -2.70 17.70 -1.20
CA PRO A 46 -3.68 16.67 -1.52
C PRO A 46 -5.09 17.12 -1.10
N LYS A 47 -6.11 16.75 -1.89
CA LYS A 47 -7.51 17.07 -1.63
C LYS A 47 -8.38 15.85 -1.87
N LEU A 48 -9.36 15.66 -1.00
CA LEU A 48 -10.39 14.65 -1.20
C LEU A 48 -11.31 15.07 -2.34
N VAL A 49 -11.42 14.24 -3.38
CA VAL A 49 -12.36 14.44 -4.49
C VAL A 49 -13.64 13.67 -4.26
N ALA A 50 -13.51 12.40 -3.88
CA ALA A 50 -14.62 11.51 -3.55
C ALA A 50 -14.13 10.37 -2.65
N TYR A 51 -15.04 9.77 -1.89
CA TYR A 51 -14.80 8.54 -1.15
C TYR A 51 -16.03 7.62 -1.25
N SER A 52 -15.86 6.35 -0.95
CA SER A 52 -16.96 5.38 -0.87
C SER A 52 -17.20 4.99 0.58
N SER A 53 -18.35 5.37 1.14
CA SER A 53 -18.72 4.99 2.51
C SER A 53 -18.79 3.48 2.68
N SER A 54 -19.27 2.75 1.66
CA SER A 54 -19.35 1.28 1.74
C SER A 54 -17.96 0.63 1.74
N ALA A 55 -16.98 1.22 1.05
CA ALA A 55 -15.59 0.73 1.08
C ALA A 55 -14.93 1.00 2.44
N LEU A 56 -15.15 2.17 3.04
CA LEU A 56 -14.65 2.49 4.39
C LEU A 56 -15.28 1.57 5.45
N SER A 57 -16.55 1.21 5.30
CA SER A 57 -17.20 0.24 6.17
C SER A 57 -16.57 -1.15 6.12
N LEU A 58 -15.90 -1.55 5.03
CA LEU A 58 -15.13 -2.81 5.00
C LEU A 58 -13.93 -2.80 5.96
N LEU A 59 -13.54 -1.62 6.43
CA LEU A 59 -12.44 -1.40 7.37
C LEU A 59 -12.93 -0.89 8.74
N ASP A 60 -14.23 -0.92 9.00
CA ASP A 60 -14.88 -0.37 10.20
C ASP A 60 -14.61 1.12 10.47
N ILE A 61 -14.28 1.87 9.43
CA ILE A 61 -14.01 3.32 9.47
C ILE A 61 -15.30 4.09 9.18
N SER A 62 -15.59 5.09 10.03
CA SER A 62 -16.69 6.03 9.82
C SER A 62 -16.25 7.23 9.00
N ALA A 63 -17.09 7.71 8.08
CA ALA A 63 -16.81 8.92 7.29
C ALA A 63 -17.17 10.22 8.03
N ASN A 64 -16.65 10.43 9.23
CA ASN A 64 -16.77 11.71 9.93
C ASN A 64 -15.67 12.69 9.45
N GLU A 65 -15.84 13.99 9.70
CA GLU A 65 -14.96 15.03 9.16
C GLU A 65 -13.47 14.84 9.55
N SER A 66 -13.19 14.47 10.81
CA SER A 66 -11.82 14.21 11.28
C SER A 66 -11.18 13.01 10.58
N GLU A 67 -11.94 11.93 10.35
CA GLU A 67 -11.45 10.76 9.63
C GLU A 67 -11.23 11.08 8.14
N LEU A 68 -12.04 11.96 7.54
CA LEU A 68 -11.85 12.38 6.16
C LEU A 68 -10.57 13.23 5.98
N GLU A 69 -10.19 14.05 6.96
CA GLU A 69 -8.90 14.75 6.95
C GLU A 69 -7.71 13.78 7.05
N GLU A 70 -7.78 12.80 7.96
CA GLU A 70 -6.74 11.78 8.09
C GLU A 70 -6.62 10.91 6.84
N LEU A 71 -7.76 10.56 6.21
CA LEU A 71 -7.82 9.80 4.97
C LEU A 71 -6.99 10.48 3.88
N VAL A 72 -7.09 11.81 3.75
CA VAL A 72 -6.30 12.56 2.75
C VAL A 72 -4.81 12.37 2.97
N GLU A 73 -4.33 12.49 4.20
CA GLU A 73 -2.89 12.36 4.52
C GLU A 73 -2.37 10.93 4.31
N TYR A 74 -3.12 9.91 4.74
CA TYR A 74 -2.72 8.51 4.60
C TYR A 74 -2.80 8.01 3.15
N PHE A 75 -3.90 8.32 2.44
CA PHE A 75 -4.14 7.76 1.09
C PHE A 75 -3.43 8.55 -0.01
N SER A 76 -2.93 9.75 0.28
CA SER A 76 -2.04 10.49 -0.62
C SER A 76 -0.56 10.09 -0.50
N GLY A 77 -0.21 9.23 0.47
CA GLY A 77 1.17 8.84 0.73
C GLY A 77 1.97 9.89 1.52
N ASN A 78 1.29 10.88 2.12
CA ASN A 78 1.94 11.88 2.97
C ASN A 78 2.21 11.36 4.39
N LYS A 79 1.43 10.36 4.84
CA LYS A 79 1.64 9.61 6.08
C LYS A 79 1.53 8.12 5.86
N ILE A 80 2.24 7.34 6.67
CA ILE A 80 2.09 5.88 6.72
C ILE A 80 1.04 5.53 7.76
N LEU A 81 0.12 4.62 7.41
CA LEU A 81 -0.84 4.09 8.36
C LEU A 81 -0.11 3.34 9.49
N PRO A 82 -0.38 3.63 10.77
CA PRO A 82 0.30 2.98 11.88
C PRO A 82 0.22 1.45 11.80
N GLY A 83 1.37 0.78 11.88
CA GLY A 83 1.47 -0.68 11.83
C GLY A 83 1.44 -1.31 10.44
N SER A 84 1.21 -0.53 9.38
CA SER A 84 1.35 -1.02 8.01
C SER A 84 2.81 -1.07 7.57
N GLU A 85 3.09 -1.91 6.57
CA GLU A 85 4.41 -2.08 5.99
C GLU A 85 4.29 -1.97 4.46
N PRO A 86 4.49 -0.77 3.89
CA PRO A 86 4.30 -0.59 2.46
C PRO A 86 5.37 -1.35 1.65
N ALA A 87 4.92 -2.00 0.57
CA ALA A 87 5.79 -2.80 -0.28
C ALA A 87 5.34 -2.78 -1.74
N ALA A 88 6.30 -2.92 -2.65
CA ALA A 88 6.08 -3.11 -4.08
C ALA A 88 6.22 -4.58 -4.44
N HIS A 89 5.21 -5.15 -5.11
CA HIS A 89 5.22 -6.54 -5.56
C HIS A 89 6.08 -6.69 -6.82
N CYS A 90 6.93 -7.71 -6.83
CA CYS A 90 7.72 -8.13 -7.97
C CYS A 90 7.01 -9.28 -8.68
N TYR A 91 6.61 -9.06 -9.93
CA TYR A 91 5.93 -10.06 -10.74
C TYR A 91 6.40 -9.99 -12.19
N CYS A 92 5.93 -10.91 -13.03
CA CYS A 92 6.19 -10.92 -14.47
C CYS A 92 4.89 -11.24 -15.21
N GLY A 93 4.91 -11.11 -16.52
CA GLY A 93 3.72 -11.43 -17.30
C GLY A 93 3.95 -11.43 -18.80
N HIS A 94 2.94 -11.91 -19.52
CA HIS A 94 2.87 -11.77 -20.96
C HIS A 94 2.03 -10.54 -21.30
N GLN A 95 2.57 -9.63 -22.11
CA GLN A 95 1.84 -8.49 -22.66
C GLN A 95 1.86 -8.60 -24.19
N PHE A 96 0.69 -8.37 -24.81
CA PHE A 96 0.54 -8.41 -26.27
C PHE A 96 1.05 -9.72 -26.92
N GLY A 97 0.94 -10.85 -26.21
CA GLY A 97 1.35 -12.17 -26.71
C GLY A 97 2.83 -12.52 -26.50
N TYR A 98 3.63 -11.64 -25.90
CA TYR A 98 5.06 -11.87 -25.63
C TYR A 98 5.36 -11.80 -24.14
N PHE A 99 6.36 -12.56 -23.68
CA PHE A 99 6.84 -12.46 -22.31
C PHE A 99 7.62 -11.14 -22.11
N SER A 100 7.11 -10.27 -21.23
CA SER A 100 7.70 -8.94 -20.99
C SER A 100 8.87 -8.95 -20.00
N GLY A 101 9.27 -10.13 -19.51
CA GLY A 101 10.24 -10.21 -18.42
C GLY A 101 9.65 -9.74 -17.10
N GLN A 102 10.51 -9.17 -16.25
CA GLN A 102 10.09 -8.65 -14.95
C GLN A 102 9.29 -7.35 -15.11
N LEU A 103 8.11 -7.34 -14.48
CA LEU A 103 7.26 -6.19 -14.23
C LEU A 103 7.31 -5.90 -12.71
N GLY A 104 6.28 -5.24 -12.20
CA GLY A 104 6.12 -4.99 -10.79
C GLY A 104 5.17 -3.82 -10.55
N ASP A 105 4.97 -3.52 -9.27
CA ASP A 105 4.25 -2.33 -8.82
C ASP A 105 5.10 -1.07 -9.06
N GLY A 106 5.22 -0.64 -10.33
CA GLY A 106 6.11 0.46 -10.72
C GLY A 106 5.60 1.87 -10.41
N ALA A 107 4.31 2.02 -10.09
CA ALA A 107 3.66 3.29 -9.78
C ALA A 107 2.61 3.18 -8.67
N VAL A 108 2.56 2.03 -7.99
CA VAL A 108 1.64 1.73 -6.90
C VAL A 108 2.41 1.03 -5.78
N MET A 109 1.80 0.88 -4.61
CA MET A 109 2.34 0.06 -3.54
C MET A 109 1.20 -0.65 -2.82
N CYS A 110 1.48 -1.83 -2.28
CA CYS A 110 0.61 -2.48 -1.32
C CYS A 110 0.92 -1.90 0.07
N VAL A 111 -0.04 -1.22 0.70
CA VAL A 111 0.16 -0.64 2.03
C VAL A 111 0.25 -1.73 3.09
N SER A 112 -0.72 -2.66 3.10
CA SER A 112 -0.72 -3.96 3.78
C SER A 112 -2.17 -4.52 3.82
N SER A 113 -2.34 -5.73 4.34
CA SER A 113 -3.62 -6.34 4.67
C SER A 113 -4.07 -5.97 6.10
N VAL A 114 -5.28 -5.46 6.23
CA VAL A 114 -5.94 -5.20 7.52
C VAL A 114 -6.55 -6.51 8.04
N ALA A 115 -6.30 -6.83 9.32
CA ALA A 115 -6.98 -7.89 10.03
C ALA A 115 -8.30 -7.36 10.61
N LEU A 116 -9.42 -7.84 10.07
CA LEU A 116 -10.73 -7.64 10.69
C LEU A 116 -10.89 -8.68 11.80
N ILE A 117 -11.28 -8.23 13.00
CA ILE A 117 -11.50 -9.08 14.18
C ILE A 117 -13.00 -9.19 14.44
#